data_AF-A0A4Y2UVS7-F1
#
_entry.id   AF-A0A4Y2UVS7-F1
#
_cell.length_a   1.000
_cell.length_b   1.000
_cell.length_c   1.000
_cell.angle_alpha   90.00
_cell.angle_beta   90.00
_cell.angle_gamma   90.00
#
_symmetry.space_group_name_H-M   'P 1'
#
loop_
_entity.id
_entity.type
_entity.pdbx_description
1 polymer ?
#
loop_
_entity_poly.entity_id
_entity_poly.type
_entity_poly.pdbx_seq_one_letter_code
_entity_poly.pdbx_strand_id
1 'polypeptide(L)'
;MFSHLRFWRQRVADPKRNEPDENPLPRWNLRKAEWTRFSELTDTLLSPGLLDEVNPNKNYIAVSEAIRVCTLETIPRGRVKNYRPFWAEELADLKTIRDNACRQAELTGSVVDNVALRCAQAILKRAINHTKRDYFRNFAAKIDFRRDGIRAHRFLSTLKNESILAKNEILTSNGKTFTTNSDKALALVKYYTTICRLPKNKKEVLEFT
;
A
#
# COMPACT_ATOMS: atom_id res chain seq x y z
N MET A 1 27.39 18.30 45.15
CA MET A 1 28.26 17.56 44.21
C MET A 1 27.53 16.28 43.83
N PHE A 2 27.00 16.00 42.65
CA PHE A 2 27.24 16.51 41.30
C PHE A 2 25.90 16.70 40.55
N SER A 3 25.85 17.77 39.78
CA SER A 3 24.93 18.04 38.67
C SER A 3 25.38 17.32 37.38
N HIS A 4 24.43 16.78 36.61
CA HIS A 4 24.33 16.86 35.12
C HIS A 4 23.20 15.92 34.64
N LEU A 5 22.05 16.46 34.19
CA LEU A 5 21.70 16.82 32.79
C LEU A 5 21.46 15.63 31.82
N ARG A 6 20.18 15.43 31.48
CA ARG A 6 19.57 15.30 30.11
C ARG A 6 18.16 14.69 30.26
N PHE A 7 17.14 15.49 30.53
CA PHE A 7 16.23 16.04 29.50
C PHE A 7 15.81 15.03 28.43
N TRP A 8 14.86 14.16 28.77
CA TRP A 8 14.02 13.48 27.79
C TRP A 8 13.13 14.54 27.12
N ARG A 9 13.51 15.00 25.92
CA ARG A 9 12.59 15.78 25.09
C ARG A 9 11.37 14.92 24.77
N GLN A 10 10.19 15.40 25.17
CA GLN A 10 8.93 15.09 24.53
C GLN A 10 9.13 15.12 23.01
N ARG A 11 9.05 13.94 22.38
CA ARG A 11 8.61 13.88 21.00
C ARG A 11 7.10 14.11 21.07
N VAL A 12 6.70 15.36 20.97
CA VAL A 12 5.31 15.72 20.67
C VAL A 12 4.99 14.95 19.39
N ALA A 13 4.17 13.91 19.50
CA ALA A 13 3.67 13.21 18.33
C ALA A 13 2.79 14.22 17.59
N ASP A 14 3.26 14.72 16.44
CA ASP A 14 2.42 15.53 15.57
C ASP A 14 1.16 14.73 15.22
N PRO A 15 -0.05 15.19 15.63
CA PRO A 15 -1.29 14.47 15.40
C PRO A 15 -1.65 14.34 13.90
N LYS A 16 -0.98 15.09 13.03
CA LYS A 16 -1.20 15.07 11.57
C LYS A 16 -0.62 13.87 10.82
N ARG A 17 0.22 13.03 11.45
CA ARG A 17 0.91 11.95 10.70
C ARG A 17 0.04 10.70 10.47
N ASN A 18 -1.10 10.59 11.17
CA ASN A 18 -1.98 9.42 11.14
C ASN A 18 -3.40 9.71 10.66
N GLU A 19 -3.69 10.92 10.19
CA GLU A 19 -4.90 11.12 9.39
C GLU A 19 -4.67 10.44 8.02
N PRO A 20 -5.56 9.53 7.57
CA PRO A 20 -5.47 9.05 6.21
C PRO A 20 -5.65 10.26 5.29
N ASP A 21 -4.58 10.67 4.61
CA ASP A 21 -4.64 11.68 3.54
C ASP A 21 -5.86 11.34 2.68
N GLU A 22 -6.85 12.24 2.62
CA GLU A 22 -8.14 11.92 1.98
C GLU A 22 -7.98 11.60 0.48
N ASN A 23 -6.84 11.93 -0.13
CA ASN A 23 -6.35 11.34 -1.36
C ASN A 23 -4.81 11.45 -1.42
N PRO A 24 -4.03 10.41 -1.04
CA PRO A 24 -2.59 10.49 -1.19
C PRO A 24 -2.27 10.62 -2.67
N LEU A 25 -1.51 11.67 -3.03
CA LEU A 25 -1.08 11.86 -4.41
C LEU A 25 -0.47 10.56 -4.95
N PRO A 26 -0.81 10.17 -6.18
CA PRO A 26 -0.34 8.92 -6.76
C PRO A 26 1.20 8.88 -6.73
N ARG A 27 1.75 7.90 -6.02
CA ARG A 27 3.20 7.71 -5.90
C ARG A 27 3.83 7.45 -7.27
N TRP A 28 5.01 8.01 -7.51
CA TRP A 28 5.80 7.75 -8.71
C TRP A 28 6.25 6.28 -8.77
N ASN A 29 6.04 5.63 -9.91
CA ASN A 29 6.52 4.26 -10.14
C ASN A 29 7.86 4.25 -10.87
N LEU A 30 8.93 4.51 -10.13
CA LEU A 30 10.31 4.58 -10.65
C LEU A 30 10.79 3.30 -11.33
N ARG A 31 10.20 2.14 -11.00
CA ARG A 31 10.57 0.85 -11.60
C ARG A 31 10.05 0.71 -13.04
N LYS A 32 9.01 1.45 -13.41
CA LYS A 32 8.43 1.46 -14.76
C LYS A 32 8.76 2.73 -15.54
N ALA A 33 9.68 3.56 -15.03
CA ALA A 33 10.09 4.77 -15.71
C ALA A 33 10.90 4.46 -16.97
N GLU A 34 10.64 5.21 -18.05
CA GLU A 34 11.45 5.19 -19.27
C GLU A 34 12.65 6.13 -19.09
N TRP A 35 13.69 5.64 -18.42
CA TRP A 35 14.85 6.47 -18.06
C TRP A 35 15.64 7.00 -19.26
N THR A 36 15.66 6.27 -20.38
CA THR A 36 16.31 6.71 -21.62
C THR A 36 15.65 7.96 -22.17
N ARG A 37 14.33 7.90 -22.35
CA ARG A 37 13.51 9.03 -22.79
C ARG A 37 13.56 10.20 -21.81
N PHE A 38 13.61 9.90 -20.51
CA PHE A 38 13.78 10.94 -19.48
C PHE A 38 15.09 11.70 -19.65
N SER A 39 16.20 11.01 -19.91
CA SER A 39 17.49 11.65 -20.19
C SER A 39 17.41 12.56 -21.41
N GLU A 40 16.91 12.02 -22.53
CA GLU A 40 16.80 12.77 -23.80
C GLU A 40 15.94 14.04 -23.67
N LEU A 41 14.79 13.94 -22.99
CA LEU A 41 13.92 15.09 -22.75
C LEU A 41 14.56 16.11 -21.80
N THR A 42 15.28 15.64 -20.79
CA THR A 42 15.98 16.52 -19.84
C THR A 42 17.10 17.27 -20.55
N ASP A 43 17.89 16.58 -21.36
CA ASP A 43 18.98 17.19 -22.14
C ASP A 43 18.44 18.21 -23.16
N THR A 44 17.30 17.90 -23.80
CA THR A 44 16.63 18.81 -24.72
C THR A 44 16.14 20.06 -23.99
N LEU A 45 15.42 19.90 -22.87
CA LEU A 45 14.82 21.02 -22.15
C LEU A 45 15.84 21.86 -21.39
N LEU A 46 16.95 21.28 -20.93
CA LEU A 46 18.04 21.98 -20.24
C LEU A 46 19.15 22.46 -21.17
N SER A 47 18.89 22.51 -22.48
CA SER A 47 19.86 22.99 -23.48
C SER A 47 20.45 24.36 -23.13
N PRO A 48 21.72 24.63 -23.53
CA PRO A 48 22.42 25.86 -23.19
C PRO A 48 21.67 27.07 -23.75
N GLY A 49 21.12 27.89 -22.86
CA GLY A 49 20.24 29.02 -23.18
C GLY A 49 19.06 29.17 -22.22
N LEU A 50 18.71 28.12 -21.46
CA LEU A 50 17.64 28.18 -20.46
C LEU A 50 18.03 28.97 -19.18
N LEU A 51 19.32 29.01 -18.87
CA LEU A 51 19.81 29.54 -17.60
C LEU A 51 20.17 31.03 -17.73
N ASP A 52 19.52 31.87 -16.93
CA ASP A 52 19.87 33.28 -16.73
C ASP A 52 21.11 33.37 -15.83
N GLU A 53 22.22 33.93 -16.31
CA GLU A 53 23.44 34.12 -15.49
C GLU A 53 23.23 35.09 -14.31
N VAL A 54 22.18 35.92 -14.38
CA VAL A 54 21.95 37.05 -13.47
C VAL A 54 21.08 36.65 -12.27
N ASN A 55 20.15 35.69 -12.42
CA ASN A 55 19.19 35.37 -11.36
C ASN A 55 19.10 33.87 -11.06
N PRO A 56 19.73 33.39 -9.97
CA PRO A 56 19.74 31.98 -9.63
C PRO A 56 18.35 31.45 -9.25
N ASN A 57 17.45 32.29 -8.74
CA ASN A 57 16.09 31.86 -8.37
C ASN A 57 15.25 31.53 -9.61
N LYS A 58 15.43 32.28 -10.72
CA LYS A 58 14.76 31.97 -11.98
C LYS A 58 15.25 30.65 -12.55
N ASN A 59 16.55 30.39 -12.48
CA ASN A 59 17.15 29.13 -12.91
C ASN A 59 16.61 27.94 -12.11
N TYR A 60 16.49 28.09 -10.79
CA TYR A 60 15.89 27.05 -9.94
C TYR A 60 14.46 26.70 -10.38
N ILE A 61 13.62 27.70 -10.65
CA ILE A 61 12.25 27.49 -11.10
C ILE A 61 12.23 26.82 -12.48
N ALA A 62 13.04 27.31 -13.43
CA ALA A 62 13.12 26.77 -14.78
C ALA A 62 13.57 25.29 -14.81
N VAL A 63 14.62 24.96 -14.05
CA VAL A 63 15.11 23.58 -13.91
C VAL A 63 14.09 22.70 -13.22
N SER A 64 13.46 23.18 -12.13
CA SER A 64 12.43 22.44 -11.41
C SER A 64 11.23 22.12 -12.30
N GLU A 65 10.81 23.08 -13.13
CA GLU A 65 9.70 22.92 -14.06
C GLU A 65 10.06 21.97 -15.22
N ALA A 66 11.27 22.09 -15.78
CA ALA A 66 11.77 21.17 -16.81
C ALA A 66 11.78 19.72 -16.29
N ILE A 67 12.30 19.49 -15.08
CA ILE A 67 12.28 18.18 -14.43
C ILE A 67 10.83 17.72 -14.19
N ARG A 68 9.94 18.62 -13.75
CA ARG A 68 8.53 18.29 -13.52
C ARG A 68 7.84 17.83 -14.80
N VAL A 69 8.09 18.49 -15.93
CA VAL A 69 7.55 18.11 -17.25
C VAL A 69 8.12 16.75 -17.67
N CYS A 70 9.43 16.56 -17.64
CA CYS A 70 10.08 15.29 -17.98
C CYS A 70 9.54 14.13 -17.14
N THR A 71 9.42 14.33 -15.82
CA THR A 71 8.93 13.30 -14.91
C THR A 71 7.48 12.95 -15.19
N LEU A 72 6.62 13.93 -15.47
CA LEU A 72 5.21 13.70 -15.79
C LEU A 72 5.02 12.87 -17.06
N GLU A 73 5.89 13.04 -18.05
CA GLU A 73 5.81 12.34 -19.33
C GLU A 73 6.37 10.91 -19.26
N THR A 74 7.46 10.70 -18.52
CA THR A 74 8.25 9.45 -18.58
C THR A 74 8.08 8.53 -17.38
N ILE A 75 7.62 9.07 -16.24
CA ILE A 75 7.44 8.29 -15.01
C ILE A 75 5.94 8.12 -14.77
N PRO A 76 5.39 6.90 -14.92
CA PRO A 76 3.99 6.68 -14.66
C PRO A 76 3.67 6.97 -13.19
N ARG A 77 2.64 7.80 -12.97
CA ARG A 77 2.09 8.08 -11.64
C ARG A 77 1.07 7.02 -11.26
N GLY A 78 1.17 6.56 -10.02
CA GLY A 78 0.07 5.90 -9.34
C GLY A 78 0.30 4.46 -8.96
N ARG A 79 -0.47 4.07 -7.95
CA ARG A 79 -0.73 2.67 -7.62
C ARG A 79 -1.88 2.24 -8.52
N VAL A 80 -1.66 1.22 -9.35
CA VAL A 80 -2.76 0.62 -10.12
C VAL A 80 -3.82 0.16 -9.12
N LYS A 81 -4.97 0.86 -9.11
CA LYS A 81 -6.10 0.50 -8.25
C LYS A 81 -6.54 -0.91 -8.63
N ASN A 82 -6.64 -1.79 -7.64
CA ASN A 82 -6.93 -3.21 -7.86
C ASN A 82 -5.92 -3.93 -8.77
N TYR A 83 -4.63 -3.62 -8.63
CA TYR A 83 -3.56 -4.32 -9.35
C TYR A 83 -3.71 -5.84 -9.20
N ARG A 84 -3.75 -6.53 -10.34
CA ARG A 84 -3.77 -7.98 -10.43
C ARG A 84 -2.51 -8.40 -11.20
N PRO A 85 -1.59 -9.14 -10.58
CA PRO A 85 -0.30 -9.43 -11.20
C PRO A 85 -0.38 -10.38 -12.40
N PHE A 86 -1.49 -11.12 -12.54
CA PHE A 86 -1.78 -11.99 -13.68
C PHE A 86 -2.55 -11.28 -14.81
N TRP A 87 -2.87 -9.99 -14.66
CA TRP A 87 -3.68 -9.24 -15.62
C TRP A 87 -2.81 -8.67 -16.74
N ALA A 88 -2.76 -9.40 -17.86
CA ALA A 88 -2.09 -9.00 -19.10
C ALA A 88 -3.03 -8.23 -20.04
N GLU A 89 -2.47 -7.60 -21.07
CA GLU A 89 -3.19 -6.89 -22.12
C GLU A 89 -4.20 -7.79 -22.85
N GLU A 90 -3.82 -9.03 -23.17
CA GLU A 90 -4.71 -10.03 -23.78
C GLU A 90 -6.00 -10.27 -22.97
N LEU A 91 -5.92 -10.23 -21.63
CA LEU A 91 -7.10 -10.35 -20.78
C LEU A 91 -7.97 -9.09 -20.78
N ALA A 92 -7.35 -7.92 -20.97
CA ALA A 92 -8.08 -6.67 -21.16
C ALA A 92 -8.88 -6.73 -22.47
N ASP A 93 -8.28 -7.22 -23.56
CA ASP A 93 -8.94 -7.37 -24.85
C ASP A 93 -10.09 -8.38 -24.81
N LEU A 94 -9.89 -9.54 -24.18
CA LEU A 94 -10.97 -10.51 -23.98
C LEU A 94 -12.11 -9.93 -23.12
N LYS A 95 -11.78 -9.05 -22.17
CA LYS A 95 -12.78 -8.35 -21.36
C LYS A 95 -13.56 -7.34 -22.20
N THR A 96 -12.91 -6.55 -23.06
CA THR A 96 -13.61 -5.60 -23.94
C THR A 96 -14.52 -6.32 -24.91
N ILE A 97 -14.09 -7.45 -25.49
CA ILE A 97 -14.93 -8.31 -26.33
C ILE A 97 -16.18 -8.78 -25.58
N ARG A 98 -16.02 -9.30 -24.35
CA ARG A 98 -17.14 -9.71 -23.50
C ARG A 98 -18.08 -8.55 -23.18
N ASP A 99 -17.54 -7.38 -22.85
CA ASP A 99 -18.32 -6.19 -22.51
C ASP A 99 -19.12 -5.70 -23.72
N ASN A 100 -18.55 -5.74 -24.92
CA ASN A 100 -19.25 -5.42 -26.17
C ASN A 100 -20.37 -6.43 -26.47
N ALA A 101 -20.10 -7.74 -26.32
CA ALA A 101 -21.12 -8.78 -26.48
C ALA A 101 -22.27 -8.61 -25.48
N CYS A 102 -21.99 -8.15 -24.25
CA CYS A 102 -23.01 -7.87 -23.24
C CYS A 102 -23.94 -6.74 -23.71
N ARG A 103 -23.36 -5.62 -24.16
CA ARG A 103 -24.13 -4.48 -24.70
C ARG A 103 -24.99 -4.89 -25.89
N GLN A 104 -24.46 -5.71 -26.81
CA GLN A 104 -25.23 -6.18 -27.96
C GLN A 104 -26.39 -7.10 -27.55
N ALA A 105 -26.16 -8.02 -26.62
CA ALA A 105 -27.22 -8.90 -26.12
C ALA A 105 -28.32 -8.14 -25.37
N GLU A 106 -27.95 -7.08 -24.63
CA GLU A 106 -28.90 -6.20 -23.94
C GLU A 106 -29.73 -5.35 -24.92
N LEU A 107 -29.14 -4.89 -26.03
CA LEU A 107 -29.83 -4.10 -27.05
C LEU A 107 -30.81 -4.94 -27.88
N THR A 108 -30.37 -6.09 -28.38
CA THR A 108 -31.15 -6.89 -29.33
C THR A 108 -32.08 -7.88 -28.64
N GLY A 109 -31.69 -8.40 -27.47
CA GLY A 109 -32.42 -9.45 -26.76
C GLY A 109 -32.46 -10.81 -27.48
N SER A 110 -31.69 -10.99 -28.56
CA SER A 110 -31.69 -12.20 -29.39
C SER A 110 -31.02 -13.38 -28.72
N VAL A 111 -31.46 -14.60 -29.07
CA VAL A 111 -30.84 -15.86 -28.62
C VAL A 111 -29.41 -15.99 -29.17
N VAL A 112 -29.16 -15.54 -30.40
CA VAL A 112 -27.82 -15.61 -31.03
C VAL A 112 -26.82 -14.75 -30.26
N ASP A 113 -27.20 -13.53 -29.89
CA ASP A 113 -26.35 -12.61 -29.14
C ASP A 113 -26.10 -13.12 -27.71
N ASN A 114 -27.08 -13.77 -27.10
CA ASN A 114 -26.92 -14.44 -25.81
C ASN A 114 -25.93 -15.62 -25.89
N VAL A 115 -25.95 -16.40 -26.97
CA VAL A 115 -24.96 -17.47 -27.20
C VAL A 115 -23.56 -16.87 -27.36
N ALA A 116 -23.42 -15.81 -28.16
CA ALA A 116 -22.15 -15.10 -28.32
C ALA A 116 -21.60 -14.55 -26.99
N LEU A 117 -22.47 -13.95 -26.16
CA LEU A 117 -22.12 -13.50 -24.82
C LEU A 117 -21.61 -14.65 -23.93
N ARG A 118 -22.33 -15.79 -23.90
CA ARG A 118 -21.91 -16.98 -23.12
C ARG A 118 -20.56 -17.51 -23.60
N CYS A 119 -20.32 -17.54 -24.91
CA CYS A 119 -19.02 -17.93 -25.47
C CYS A 119 -17.91 -16.97 -25.02
N ALA A 120 -18.10 -15.66 -25.15
CA ALA A 120 -17.12 -14.66 -24.73
C ALA A 120 -16.82 -14.73 -23.23
N GLN A 121 -17.85 -14.93 -22.40
CA GLN A 121 -17.70 -15.14 -20.95
C GLN A 121 -16.88 -16.40 -20.63
N ALA A 122 -17.15 -17.51 -21.32
CA ALA A 122 -16.44 -18.77 -21.12
C ALA A 122 -14.96 -18.65 -21.50
N ILE A 123 -14.67 -18.00 -22.64
CA ILE A 123 -13.30 -17.74 -23.10
C ILE A 123 -12.55 -16.89 -22.08
N LEU A 124 -13.12 -15.76 -21.65
CA LEU A 124 -12.49 -14.89 -20.66
C LEU A 124 -12.25 -15.63 -19.32
N LYS A 125 -13.23 -16.40 -18.84
CA LYS A 125 -13.09 -17.18 -17.60
C LYS A 125 -11.98 -18.22 -17.71
N ARG A 126 -11.88 -18.92 -18.85
CA ARG A 126 -10.82 -19.88 -19.13
C ARG A 126 -9.45 -19.19 -19.13
N ALA A 127 -9.32 -18.08 -19.83
CA ALA A 127 -8.08 -17.31 -19.91
C ALA A 127 -7.63 -16.81 -18.53
N ILE A 128 -8.53 -16.23 -17.73
CA ILE A 128 -8.23 -15.78 -16.36
C ILE A 128 -7.73 -16.94 -15.49
N ASN A 129 -8.37 -18.10 -15.57
CA ASN A 129 -7.94 -19.26 -14.79
C ASN A 129 -6.58 -19.78 -15.23
N HIS A 130 -6.31 -19.76 -16.54
CA HIS A 130 -5.03 -20.15 -17.12
C HIS A 130 -3.91 -19.23 -16.63
N THR A 131 -4.05 -17.91 -16.83
CA THR A 131 -3.01 -16.94 -16.43
C THR A 131 -2.76 -16.92 -14.93
N LYS A 132 -3.79 -17.11 -14.09
CA LYS A 132 -3.61 -17.27 -12.64
C LYS A 132 -2.72 -18.47 -12.31
N ARG A 133 -2.98 -19.62 -12.95
CA ARG A 133 -2.21 -20.85 -12.73
C ARG A 133 -0.78 -20.69 -13.22
N ASP A 134 -0.57 -20.08 -14.37
CA ASP A 134 0.77 -19.85 -14.91
C ASP A 134 1.57 -18.88 -14.06
N TYR A 135 0.94 -17.77 -13.63
CA TYR A 135 1.57 -16.83 -12.72
C TYR A 135 1.98 -17.53 -11.41
N PHE A 136 1.13 -18.40 -10.88
CA PHE A 136 1.45 -19.19 -9.69
C PHE A 136 2.61 -20.15 -9.94
N ARG A 137 2.62 -20.91 -11.05
CA ARG A 137 3.72 -21.82 -11.41
C ARG A 137 5.04 -21.06 -11.53
N ASN A 138 5.02 -19.92 -12.22
CA ASN A 138 6.18 -19.04 -12.38
C ASN A 138 6.67 -18.47 -11.04
N PHE A 139 5.74 -18.10 -10.17
CA PHE A 139 6.07 -17.64 -8.82
C PHE A 139 6.73 -18.74 -8.00
N ALA A 140 6.14 -19.95 -7.98
CA ALA A 140 6.67 -21.10 -7.26
C ALA A 140 8.05 -21.55 -7.79
N ALA A 141 8.29 -21.46 -9.10
CA ALA A 141 9.57 -21.78 -9.69
C ALA A 141 10.67 -20.76 -9.35
N LYS A 142 10.31 -19.50 -9.13
CA LYS A 142 11.27 -18.40 -8.90
C LYS A 142 11.55 -18.12 -7.43
N ILE A 143 10.70 -18.56 -6.51
CA ILE A 143 10.84 -18.23 -5.09
C ILE A 143 12.05 -18.96 -4.49
N ASP A 144 13.00 -18.19 -3.96
CA ASP A 144 14.16 -18.73 -3.25
C ASP A 144 14.03 -18.39 -1.76
N PHE A 145 13.94 -19.41 -0.90
CA PHE A 145 13.79 -19.23 0.55
C PHE A 145 14.97 -18.47 1.19
N ARG A 146 16.17 -18.53 0.59
CA ARG A 146 17.36 -17.84 1.13
C ARG A 146 17.29 -16.33 0.90
N ARG A 147 16.79 -15.91 -0.27
CA ARG A 147 16.71 -14.49 -0.68
C ARG A 147 15.36 -13.85 -0.33
N ASP A 148 14.27 -14.61 -0.47
CA ASP A 148 12.89 -14.16 -0.33
C ASP A 148 12.20 -14.70 0.94
N GLY A 149 12.96 -14.98 2.01
CA GLY A 149 12.45 -15.66 3.22
C GLY A 149 11.16 -15.07 3.80
N ILE A 150 11.06 -13.74 3.92
CA ILE A 150 9.84 -13.07 4.41
C ILE A 150 8.64 -13.31 3.49
N ARG A 151 8.86 -13.26 2.17
CA ARG A 151 7.82 -13.47 1.17
C ARG A 151 7.36 -14.93 1.15
N ALA A 152 8.30 -15.86 1.24
CA ALA A 152 8.04 -17.30 1.31
C ALA A 152 7.29 -17.67 2.59
N HIS A 153 7.69 -17.11 3.74
CA HIS A 153 6.97 -17.30 5.00
C HIS A 153 5.53 -16.81 4.91
N ARG A 154 5.29 -15.57 4.43
CA ARG A 154 3.92 -15.05 4.26
C ARG A 154 3.07 -15.92 3.34
N PHE A 155 3.67 -16.41 2.26
CA PHE A 155 3.01 -17.32 1.33
C PHE A 155 2.62 -18.63 2.01
N LEU A 156 3.54 -19.26 2.74
CA LEU A 156 3.29 -20.49 3.49
C LEU A 156 2.22 -20.30 4.58
N SER A 157 2.27 -19.22 5.36
CA SER A 157 1.22 -18.93 6.35
C SER A 157 -0.14 -18.75 5.69
N THR A 158 -0.19 -18.15 4.51
CA THR A 158 -1.44 -18.03 3.72
C THR A 158 -1.96 -19.40 3.29
N LEU A 159 -1.08 -20.30 2.82
CA LEU A 159 -1.45 -21.67 2.42
C LEU A 159 -1.95 -22.50 3.61
N LYS A 160 -1.30 -22.34 4.76
CA LYS A 160 -1.72 -22.99 6.01
C LYS A 160 -2.99 -22.38 6.61
N ASN A 161 -3.50 -21.30 6.02
CA ASN A 161 -4.59 -20.50 6.56
C ASN A 161 -4.32 -20.06 8.01
N GLU A 162 -3.03 -19.91 8.37
CA GLU A 162 -2.58 -19.27 9.59
C GLU A 162 -2.96 -17.80 9.43
N SER A 163 -4.09 -17.41 9.97
CA SER A 163 -4.62 -16.06 9.83
C SER A 163 -3.55 -15.04 10.25
N ILE A 164 -3.18 -14.14 9.34
CA ILE A 164 -2.16 -13.09 9.57
C ILE A 164 -2.60 -12.11 10.68
N LEU A 165 -3.83 -12.23 11.18
CA LEU A 165 -4.28 -11.58 12.40
C LEU A 165 -5.14 -12.58 13.16
N ALA A 166 -4.65 -13.06 14.31
CA ALA A 166 -5.54 -13.35 15.41
C ALA A 166 -6.32 -12.06 15.67
N LYS A 167 -7.55 -11.97 15.16
CA LYS A 167 -8.44 -10.85 15.44
C LYS A 167 -8.64 -10.84 16.95
N ASN A 168 -7.96 -9.91 17.62
CA ASN A 168 -8.24 -9.52 18.99
C ASN A 168 -8.48 -10.71 19.92
N GLU A 169 -7.45 -11.52 20.21
CA GLU A 169 -7.55 -12.59 21.21
C GLU A 169 -8.35 -12.09 22.42
N ILE A 170 -9.41 -12.82 22.76
CA ILE A 170 -10.32 -12.44 23.83
C ILE A 170 -9.51 -12.51 25.13
N LEU A 171 -9.22 -11.35 25.72
CA LEU A 171 -8.57 -11.32 27.02
C LEU A 171 -9.64 -11.75 28.03
N THR A 172 -9.41 -12.86 28.72
CA THR A 172 -10.32 -13.35 29.75
C THR A 172 -9.64 -13.18 31.10
N SER A 173 -10.22 -12.37 31.99
CA SER A 173 -9.73 -12.22 33.37
C SER A 173 -10.91 -12.36 34.32
N ASN A 174 -10.79 -13.24 35.31
CA ASN A 174 -11.81 -13.51 36.33
C ASN A 174 -13.21 -13.79 35.75
N GLY A 175 -13.30 -14.59 34.69
CA GLY A 175 -14.57 -14.95 34.03
C GLY A 175 -15.18 -13.85 33.16
N LYS A 176 -14.56 -12.66 33.06
CA LYS A 176 -15.02 -11.58 32.18
C LYS A 176 -14.20 -11.53 30.90
N THR A 177 -14.89 -11.50 29.77
CA THR A 177 -14.29 -11.40 28.42
C THR A 177 -14.22 -9.93 28.00
N PHE A 178 -13.03 -9.47 27.60
CA PHE A 178 -12.82 -8.13 27.07
C PHE A 178 -12.67 -8.18 25.55
N THR A 179 -13.59 -7.54 24.84
CA THR A 179 -13.65 -7.54 23.37
C THR A 179 -13.03 -6.26 22.77
N THR A 180 -13.22 -5.14 23.44
CA THR A 180 -12.77 -3.78 23.10
C THR A 180 -11.30 -3.52 23.52
N ASN A 181 -10.52 -2.86 22.65
CA ASN A 181 -9.09 -2.61 22.91
C ASN A 181 -8.85 -1.70 24.13
N SER A 182 -9.75 -0.75 24.40
CA SER A 182 -9.73 0.09 25.61
C SER A 182 -9.81 -0.75 26.88
N ASP A 183 -10.69 -1.74 26.88
CA ASP A 183 -11.00 -2.53 28.06
C ASP A 183 -9.91 -3.57 28.33
N LYS A 184 -9.29 -4.09 27.26
CA LYS A 184 -8.08 -4.90 27.34
C LYS A 184 -6.91 -4.11 27.95
N ALA A 185 -6.71 -2.86 27.52
CA ALA A 185 -5.68 -1.99 28.08
C ALA A 185 -5.93 -1.69 29.57
N LEU A 186 -7.17 -1.37 29.95
CA LEU A 186 -7.56 -1.18 31.35
C LEU A 186 -7.38 -2.44 32.20
N ALA A 187 -7.72 -3.62 31.67
CA ALA A 187 -7.52 -4.88 32.36
C ALA A 187 -6.02 -5.17 32.59
N LEU A 188 -5.18 -4.91 31.59
CA LEU A 188 -3.71 -5.00 31.72
C LEU A 188 -3.16 -4.03 32.77
N VAL A 189 -3.61 -2.77 32.76
CA VAL A 189 -3.21 -1.78 33.76
C VAL A 189 -3.60 -2.24 35.17
N LYS A 190 -4.82 -2.75 35.36
CA LYS A 190 -5.28 -3.30 36.66
C LYS A 190 -4.47 -4.50 37.11
N TYR A 191 -4.12 -5.41 36.19
CA TYR A 191 -3.26 -6.55 36.50
C TYR A 191 -1.87 -6.08 36.93
N TYR A 192 -1.29 -5.14 36.19
CA TYR A 192 0.01 -4.57 36.48
C TYR A 192 0.04 -3.82 37.82
N THR A 193 -0.97 -3.01 38.15
CA THR A 193 -1.04 -2.35 39.46
C THR A 193 -1.23 -3.33 40.62
N THR A 194 -1.80 -4.50 40.36
CA THR A 194 -1.95 -5.57 41.36
C THR A 194 -0.62 -6.27 41.65
N ILE A 195 0.20 -6.50 40.61
CA ILE A 195 1.53 -7.10 40.74
C ILE A 195 2.54 -6.08 41.28
N CYS A 196 2.54 -4.88 40.72
CA CYS A 196 3.51 -3.82 41.03
C CYS A 196 3.08 -2.96 42.23
N ARG A 197 2.38 -3.52 43.23
CA ARG A 197 2.05 -2.80 44.46
C ARG A 197 3.33 -2.31 45.12
N LEU A 198 3.64 -1.03 44.97
CA LEU A 198 4.66 -0.35 45.75
C LEU A 198 4.19 -0.33 47.23
N PRO A 199 5.11 -0.51 48.20
CA PRO A 199 4.77 -0.50 49.61
C PRO A 199 4.06 0.81 49.99
N LYS A 200 3.06 0.72 50.87
CA LYS A 200 2.06 1.76 51.22
C LYS A 200 2.61 3.11 51.73
N ASN A 201 3.91 3.32 51.81
CA ASN A 201 4.53 4.45 52.50
C ASN A 201 4.73 5.73 51.66
N LYS A 202 3.90 5.98 50.65
CA LYS A 202 3.88 7.27 49.92
C LYS A 202 2.46 7.65 49.47
N LYS A 203 1.52 7.69 50.41
CA LYS A 203 0.16 8.21 50.19
C LYS A 203 -0.02 9.68 50.54
N GLU A 204 1.01 10.34 51.04
CA GLU A 204 0.96 11.78 51.29
C GLU A 204 1.74 12.50 50.19
N VAL A 205 1.24 13.67 49.80
CA VAL A 205 1.75 14.55 48.74
C VAL A 205 1.30 14.17 47.34
N LEU A 206 0.03 14.38 47.03
CA LEU A 206 -0.44 14.96 45.76
C LEU A 206 -1.88 15.49 45.97
N GLU A 207 -2.05 16.41 46.92
CA GLU A 207 -3.06 17.45 46.78
C GLU A 207 -2.29 18.71 46.37
N PHE A 208 -2.46 19.11 45.11
CA PHE A 208 -2.11 20.45 44.67
C PHE A 208 -3.40 21.07 44.13
N THR A 209 -3.80 22.13 44.84
CA THR A 209 -4.54 23.31 44.39
C THR A 209 -4.36 23.64 42.91
#